data_AF-A0A969LJ11-F1
#
_entry.id   AF-A0A969LJ11-F1
#
_cell.length_a   1.000
_cell.length_b   1.000
_cell.length_c   1.000
_cell.angle_alpha   90.00
_cell.angle_beta   90.00
_cell.angle_gamma   90.00
#
_symmetry.space_group_name_H-M   'P 1'
#
loop_
_entity.id
_entity.type
_entity.pdbx_description
1 polymer ?
#
loop_
_entity_poly.entity_id
_entity_poly.type
_entity_poly.pdbx_seq_one_letter_code
_entity_poly.pdbx_strand_id
1 'polypeptide(L)'
;MVGHPSEVAPFKRPRLTPNPAIAILGDGQAVMPFGTPGGDVQTQAMLQVLLNVSAFGMDLRSAIEAPRFATYSFPSSFEPHEYYPNRLALEGRIAGATMDGLRERGHDVLEWPEWTRLAGSVCSVIHDVKHGVLTGAGDPRRASYAVGW
;
A
#
# COMPACT_ATOMS: atom_id res chain seq x y z
N MET A 1 -7.32 26.59 -6.36
CA MET A 1 -7.02 26.64 -7.80
C MET A 1 -8.32 26.55 -8.57
N VAL A 2 -8.75 27.65 -9.17
CA VAL A 2 -9.97 27.70 -10.00
C VAL A 2 -9.77 26.84 -11.24
N GLY A 3 -10.71 25.97 -11.55
CA GLY A 3 -10.68 25.05 -12.70
C GLY A 3 -10.02 23.69 -12.44
N HIS A 4 -9.48 23.43 -11.24
CA HIS A 4 -8.91 22.11 -10.93
C HIS A 4 -10.02 21.06 -10.70
N PRO A 5 -9.88 19.79 -11.14
CA PRO A 5 -10.91 18.76 -10.92
C PRO A 5 -11.26 18.53 -9.44
N SER A 6 -10.34 18.79 -8.52
CA SER A 6 -10.55 18.75 -7.06
C SER A 6 -10.83 20.12 -6.42
N GLU A 7 -11.15 21.16 -7.20
CA GLU A 7 -11.59 22.45 -6.65
C GLU A 7 -12.82 22.28 -5.73
N VAL A 8 -12.83 23.01 -4.62
CA VAL A 8 -13.95 23.05 -3.67
C VAL A 8 -15.18 23.66 -4.33
N ALA A 9 -16.31 22.98 -4.22
CA ALA A 9 -17.59 23.48 -4.70
C ALA A 9 -18.73 23.01 -3.79
N PRO A 10 -19.83 23.78 -3.68
CA PRO A 10 -21.02 23.35 -2.93
C PRO A 10 -21.50 21.97 -3.38
N PHE A 11 -21.78 21.09 -2.41
CA PHE A 11 -22.30 19.72 -2.63
C PHE A 11 -21.39 18.76 -3.41
N LYS A 12 -20.20 19.21 -3.83
CA LYS A 12 -19.22 18.34 -4.47
C LYS A 12 -18.48 17.52 -3.43
N ARG A 13 -18.39 16.21 -3.66
CA ARG A 13 -17.56 15.34 -2.82
C ARG A 13 -16.08 15.70 -3.04
N PRO A 14 -15.29 15.90 -1.98
CA PRO A 14 -13.86 16.07 -2.15
C PRO A 14 -13.25 14.78 -2.73
N ARG A 15 -12.06 14.90 -3.32
CA ARG A 15 -11.24 13.71 -3.59
C ARG A 15 -10.83 13.13 -2.24
N LEU A 16 -11.16 11.86 -2.01
CA LEU A 16 -10.87 11.17 -0.76
C LEU A 16 -9.72 10.18 -0.92
N THR A 17 -9.00 9.91 0.16
CA THR A 17 -7.92 8.91 0.23
C THR A 17 -8.34 7.49 0.60
N PRO A 18 -9.47 7.18 1.26
CA PRO A 18 -9.91 5.80 1.45
C PRO A 18 -10.14 5.09 0.11
N ASN A 19 -9.46 3.96 -0.09
CA ASN A 19 -9.49 3.21 -1.35
C ASN A 19 -9.48 1.69 -1.09
N PRO A 20 -10.58 1.07 -0.60
CA PRO A 20 -10.67 -0.38 -0.52
C PRO A 20 -10.72 -1.00 -1.93
N ALA A 21 -10.22 -2.22 -2.09
CA ALA A 21 -10.21 -2.91 -3.38
C ALA A 21 -10.58 -4.39 -3.27
N ILE A 22 -11.04 -4.94 -4.40
CA ILE A 22 -11.25 -6.36 -4.61
C ILE A 22 -10.51 -6.73 -5.88
N ALA A 23 -9.55 -7.65 -5.79
CA ALA A 23 -8.87 -8.21 -6.95
C ALA A 23 -9.51 -9.55 -7.37
N ILE A 24 -9.63 -9.74 -8.68
CA ILE A 24 -10.00 -11.03 -9.29
C ILE A 24 -8.72 -11.62 -9.88
N LEU A 25 -8.32 -12.80 -9.39
CA LEU A 25 -7.04 -13.42 -9.69
C LEU A 25 -7.22 -14.71 -10.50
N GLY A 26 -6.23 -15.05 -11.32
CA GLY A 26 -6.19 -16.30 -12.09
C GLY A 26 -7.46 -16.53 -12.92
N ASP A 27 -7.93 -15.51 -13.64
CA ASP A 27 -9.15 -15.55 -14.46
C ASP A 27 -10.40 -15.98 -13.69
N GLY A 28 -10.52 -15.53 -12.43
CA GLY A 28 -11.68 -15.81 -11.57
C GLY A 28 -11.52 -17.02 -10.65
N GLN A 29 -10.33 -17.62 -10.61
CA GLN A 29 -10.01 -18.71 -9.69
C GLN A 29 -9.89 -18.25 -8.23
N ALA A 30 -9.59 -16.97 -8.00
CA ALA A 30 -9.58 -16.41 -6.65
C ALA A 30 -10.10 -14.97 -6.59
N VAL A 31 -10.68 -14.62 -5.43
CA VAL A 31 -11.14 -13.26 -5.11
C VAL A 31 -10.43 -12.80 -3.85
N MET A 32 -9.88 -11.59 -3.90
CA MET A 32 -9.09 -11.02 -2.82
C MET A 32 -9.59 -9.62 -2.46
N PRO A 33 -10.52 -9.46 -1.49
CA PRO A 33 -10.73 -8.17 -0.84
C PRO A 33 -9.52 -7.78 0.00
N PHE A 34 -9.12 -6.50 -0.09
CA PHE A 34 -7.99 -5.98 0.66
C PHE A 34 -8.09 -4.46 0.82
N GLY A 35 -7.44 -3.96 1.87
CA GLY A 35 -7.43 -2.54 2.18
C GLY A 35 -6.47 -2.22 3.31
N THR A 36 -6.20 -0.94 3.48
CA THR A 36 -5.26 -0.42 4.48
C THR A 36 -5.67 1.00 4.85
N PRO A 37 -5.47 1.46 6.10
CA PRO A 37 -5.40 2.90 6.39
C PRO A 37 -4.08 3.49 5.88
N GLY A 38 -3.94 4.82 5.91
CA GLY A 38 -2.64 5.46 5.65
C GLY A 38 -2.63 6.63 4.66
N GLY A 39 -3.79 7.23 4.36
CA GLY A 39 -3.83 8.42 3.51
C GLY A 39 -3.33 8.13 2.10
N ASP A 40 -2.39 8.92 1.60
CA ASP A 40 -1.83 8.75 0.24
C ASP A 40 -0.92 7.52 0.09
N VAL A 41 -0.54 6.86 1.19
CA VAL A 41 0.21 5.60 1.13
C VAL A 41 -0.68 4.40 0.81
N GLN A 42 -2.00 4.52 0.95
CA GLN A 42 -2.93 3.38 0.83
C GLN A 42 -2.77 2.63 -0.50
N THR A 43 -2.89 3.34 -1.62
CA THR A 43 -2.79 2.75 -2.95
C THR A 43 -1.39 2.20 -3.23
N GLN A 44 -0.34 2.84 -2.69
CA GLN A 44 1.04 2.41 -2.86
C GLN A 44 1.32 1.08 -2.13
N ALA A 45 0.87 0.96 -0.88
CA ALA A 45 1.02 -0.25 -0.09
C ALA A 45 0.16 -1.40 -0.64
N MET A 46 -1.08 -1.09 -1.05
CA MET A 46 -1.99 -2.06 -1.68
C MET A 46 -1.44 -2.59 -3.00
N LEU A 47 -0.86 -1.74 -3.84
CA LEU A 47 -0.24 -2.16 -5.09
C LEU A 47 0.91 -3.15 -4.84
N GLN A 48 1.79 -2.85 -3.88
CA GLN A 48 2.89 -3.76 -3.52
C GLN A 48 2.38 -5.12 -3.06
N VAL A 49 1.37 -5.17 -2.18
CA VAL A 49 0.79 -6.46 -1.72
C VAL A 49 0.11 -7.21 -2.88
N LEU A 50 -0.63 -6.51 -3.74
CA LEU A 50 -1.26 -7.14 -4.91
C LEU A 50 -0.22 -7.74 -5.85
N LEU A 51 0.89 -7.04 -6.12
CA LEU A 51 1.97 -7.56 -6.97
C LEU A 51 2.70 -8.73 -6.31
N ASN A 52 2.95 -8.66 -5.00
CA ASN A 52 3.53 -9.76 -4.23
C ASN A 52 2.72 -11.05 -4.38
N VAL A 53 1.39 -10.97 -4.29
CA VAL A 53 0.52 -12.14 -4.50
C VAL A 53 0.45 -12.53 -5.97
N SER A 54 0.12 -11.60 -6.87
CA SER A 54 -0.28 -11.93 -8.25
C SER A 54 0.88 -12.08 -9.23
N ALA A 55 1.94 -11.29 -9.08
CA ALA A 55 3.09 -11.29 -9.99
C ALA A 55 4.27 -12.09 -9.44
N PHE A 56 4.48 -12.06 -8.12
CA PHE A 56 5.61 -12.75 -7.46
C PHE A 56 5.21 -14.07 -6.78
N GLY A 57 3.93 -14.43 -6.78
CA GLY A 57 3.44 -15.73 -6.29
C GLY A 57 3.65 -15.95 -4.79
N MET A 58 3.77 -14.87 -4.01
CA MET A 58 3.93 -14.95 -2.55
C MET A 58 2.63 -15.38 -1.89
N ASP A 59 2.72 -16.16 -0.81
CA ASP A 59 1.57 -16.39 0.06
C ASP A 59 1.11 -15.07 0.71
N LEU A 60 -0.17 -15.01 1.09
CA LEU A 60 -0.79 -13.76 1.54
C LEU A 60 -0.08 -13.12 2.73
N ARG A 61 0.39 -13.93 3.69
CA ARG A 61 1.04 -13.41 4.90
C ARG A 61 2.41 -12.83 4.54
N SER A 62 3.23 -13.59 3.80
CA SER A 62 4.53 -13.10 3.34
C SER A 62 4.39 -11.85 2.46
N ALA A 63 3.36 -11.79 1.62
CA ALA A 63 3.08 -10.63 0.76
C ALA A 63 2.80 -9.35 1.56
N ILE A 64 2.10 -9.45 2.69
CA ILE A 64 1.80 -8.34 3.61
C ILE A 64 3.01 -7.98 4.47
N GLU A 65 3.74 -8.98 4.96
CA GLU A 65 4.91 -8.79 5.82
C GLU A 65 6.13 -8.28 5.06
N ALA A 66 6.20 -8.49 3.74
CA ALA A 66 7.25 -7.98 2.87
C ALA A 66 7.54 -6.48 3.12
N PRO A 67 8.81 -6.05 3.11
CA PRO A 67 9.16 -4.66 3.34
C PRO A 67 8.63 -3.77 2.21
N ARG A 68 8.12 -2.59 2.58
CA ARG A 68 7.48 -1.66 1.65
C ARG A 68 8.23 -0.35 1.51
N PHE A 69 7.93 0.36 0.44
CA PHE A 69 8.35 1.72 0.20
C PHE A 69 7.16 2.60 -0.18
N ALA A 70 7.32 3.92 -0.08
CA ALA A 70 6.34 4.89 -0.54
C ALA A 70 7.03 6.16 -1.05
N THR A 71 6.55 6.70 -2.17
CA THR A 71 6.97 8.01 -2.66
C THR A 71 6.14 9.12 -2.02
N TYR A 72 6.80 10.24 -1.79
CA TYR A 72 6.20 11.51 -1.34
C TYR A 72 6.40 12.63 -2.38
N SER A 73 6.76 12.22 -3.61
CA SER A 73 6.98 13.12 -4.73
C SER A 73 5.66 13.55 -5.41
N PHE A 74 4.68 13.97 -4.61
CA PHE A 74 3.43 14.60 -5.02
C PHE A 74 2.88 15.46 -3.86
N PRO A 75 1.97 16.42 -4.12
CA PRO A 75 1.32 17.19 -3.04
C PRO A 75 0.44 16.29 -2.16
N SER A 76 0.72 16.28 -0.85
CA SER A 76 -0.07 15.54 0.14
C SER A 76 -1.54 15.92 0.10
N SER A 77 -2.44 14.95 0.30
CA SER A 77 -3.87 15.21 0.43
C SER A 77 -4.25 15.92 1.72
N PHE A 78 -3.35 15.94 2.71
CA PHE A 78 -3.60 16.52 4.03
C PHE A 78 -2.87 17.86 4.15
N GLU A 79 -3.53 18.84 4.79
CA GLU A 79 -2.97 20.13 5.19
C GLU A 79 -1.61 19.92 5.92
N PRO A 80 -0.53 20.67 5.61
CA PRO A 80 -0.47 21.82 4.69
C PRO A 80 -0.07 21.46 3.25
N HIS A 81 -0.42 20.26 2.77
CA HIS A 81 -0.17 19.77 1.41
C HIS A 81 1.31 19.70 1.03
N GLU A 82 2.15 19.26 1.97
CA GLU A 82 3.58 19.12 1.76
C GLU A 82 3.90 18.27 0.52
N TYR A 83 4.96 18.65 -0.18
CA TYR A 83 5.46 17.98 -1.37
C TYR A 83 6.97 17.83 -1.24
N TYR A 84 7.46 16.61 -1.40
CA TYR A 84 8.88 16.28 -1.28
C TYR A 84 9.39 15.69 -2.60
N PRO A 85 9.91 16.53 -3.52
CA PRO A 85 10.42 16.07 -4.81
C PRO A 85 11.42 14.93 -4.66
N ASN A 86 11.28 13.88 -5.47
CA ASN A 86 12.13 12.69 -5.50
C ASN A 86 12.20 11.87 -4.21
N ARG A 87 11.43 12.24 -3.16
CA ARG A 87 11.46 11.52 -1.88
C ARG A 87 10.85 10.15 -2.02
N LEU A 88 11.66 9.15 -1.67
CA LEU A 88 11.26 7.75 -1.59
C LEU A 88 11.59 7.25 -0.19
N ALA A 89 10.58 6.90 0.58
CA ALA A 89 10.75 6.34 1.91
C ALA A 89 10.75 4.82 1.84
N LEU A 90 11.70 4.15 2.50
CA LEU A 90 11.90 2.71 2.45
C LEU A 90 12.04 2.14 3.86
N GLU A 91 11.35 1.03 4.15
CA GLU A 91 11.57 0.32 5.42
C GLU A 91 12.99 -0.27 5.51
N GLY A 92 13.58 -0.24 6.71
CA GLY A 92 14.96 -0.69 6.97
C GLY A 92 15.26 -2.16 6.67
N ARG A 93 14.23 -2.98 6.42
CA ARG A 93 14.39 -4.37 5.97
C ARG A 93 14.70 -4.50 4.47
N ILE A 94 14.62 -3.40 3.71
CA ILE A 94 15.11 -3.35 2.33
C ILE A 94 16.64 -3.28 2.37
N ALA A 95 17.32 -4.10 1.56
CA ALA A 95 18.77 -4.18 1.58
C ALA A 95 19.43 -2.81 1.35
N GLY A 96 20.47 -2.50 2.13
CA GLY A 96 21.20 -1.24 2.03
C GLY A 96 21.73 -0.96 0.61
N ALA A 97 22.23 -1.99 -0.07
CA ALA A 97 22.67 -1.88 -1.47
C ALA A 97 21.55 -1.41 -2.42
N THR A 98 20.29 -1.80 -2.18
CA THR A 98 19.15 -1.31 -2.95
C THR A 98 18.88 0.16 -2.65
N MET A 99 18.95 0.56 -1.38
CA MET A 99 18.78 1.96 -0.98
C MET A 99 19.87 2.86 -1.60
N ASP A 100 21.12 2.42 -1.58
CA ASP A 100 22.24 3.13 -2.18
C ASP A 100 22.10 3.24 -3.70
N GLY A 101 21.73 2.13 -4.37
CA GLY A 101 21.45 2.15 -5.81
C GLY A 101 20.29 3.09 -6.20
N LEU A 102 19.33 3.32 -5.31
CA LEU A 102 18.26 4.31 -5.52
C LEU A 102 18.78 5.75 -5.33
N ARG A 103 19.64 5.99 -4.33
CA ARG A 103 20.31 7.30 -4.14
C ARG A 103 21.13 7.69 -5.37
N GLU A 104 21.91 6.74 -5.91
CA GLU A 104 22.71 6.95 -7.14
C GLU A 104 21.85 7.29 -8.36
N ARG A 105 20.60 6.82 -8.39
CA ARG A 105 19.61 7.12 -9.44
C ARG A 105 18.86 8.43 -9.22
N GLY A 106 19.19 9.19 -8.17
CA GLY A 106 18.64 10.51 -7.88
C GLY A 106 17.45 10.53 -6.93
N HIS A 107 17.13 9.42 -6.26
CA HIS A 107 16.10 9.40 -5.23
C HIS A 107 16.59 10.04 -3.93
N ASP A 108 15.77 10.89 -3.33
CA ASP A 108 15.95 11.33 -1.93
C ASP A 108 15.44 10.22 -1.01
N VAL A 109 16.33 9.29 -0.67
CA VAL A 109 16.00 8.12 0.13
C VAL A 109 15.85 8.49 1.61
N LEU A 110 14.62 8.40 2.11
CA LEU A 110 14.29 8.46 3.53
C LEU A 110 14.23 7.04 4.10
N GLU A 111 15.11 6.71 5.03
CA GLU A 111 15.07 5.42 5.71
C GLU A 111 14.03 5.44 6.84
N TRP A 112 13.11 4.48 6.80
CA TRP A 112 12.17 4.21 7.87
C TRP A 112 12.66 3.08 8.78
N PRO A 113 12.14 2.99 10.02
CA PRO A 113 12.32 1.80 10.84
C PRO A 113 11.94 0.52 10.09
N GLU A 114 12.47 -0.62 10.52
CA GLU A 114 12.18 -1.93 9.91
C GLU A 114 10.69 -2.23 9.74
N TRP A 115 9.89 -1.77 10.70
CA TRP A 115 8.43 -1.81 10.68
C TRP A 115 7.87 -0.44 11.03
N THR A 116 7.04 0.12 10.15
CA THR A 116 6.38 1.39 10.44
C THR A 116 4.94 1.44 9.97
N ARG A 117 4.07 1.99 10.82
CA ARG A 117 2.67 2.28 10.48
C ARG A 117 2.49 3.28 9.32
N LEU A 118 3.57 3.95 8.92
CA LEU A 118 3.61 4.87 7.78
C LEU A 118 3.57 4.11 6.44
N ALA A 119 4.04 2.86 6.41
CA ALA A 119 4.05 2.02 5.21
C ALA A 119 2.69 1.34 4.91
N GLY A 120 1.61 1.77 5.56
CA GLY A 120 0.32 1.10 5.53
C GLY A 120 0.20 -0.05 6.53
N SER A 121 -0.99 -0.66 6.58
CA SER A 121 -1.40 -1.75 7.45
C SER A 121 -2.47 -2.57 6.72
N VAL A 122 -2.04 -3.37 5.75
CA VAL A 122 -2.92 -4.10 4.83
C VAL A 122 -3.55 -5.31 5.51
N CYS A 123 -4.87 -5.37 5.51
CA CYS A 123 -5.62 -6.58 5.87
C CYS A 123 -6.29 -7.14 4.62
N SER A 124 -6.34 -8.47 4.53
CA SER A 124 -6.94 -9.12 3.37
C SER A 124 -7.41 -10.54 3.69
N VAL A 125 -8.35 -11.01 2.88
CA VAL A 125 -8.73 -12.41 2.76
C VAL A 125 -8.62 -12.80 1.29
N ILE A 126 -8.15 -14.01 1.00
CA ILE A 126 -8.22 -14.64 -0.32
C ILE A 126 -9.22 -15.79 -0.24
N HIS A 127 -10.17 -15.81 -1.17
CA HIS A 127 -11.04 -16.94 -1.43
C HIS A 127 -10.58 -17.66 -2.68
N ASP A 128 -10.06 -18.88 -2.52
CA ASP A 128 -9.85 -19.83 -3.63
C ASP A 128 -11.19 -20.43 -4.02
N VAL A 129 -11.71 -19.99 -5.17
CA VAL A 129 -13.05 -20.36 -5.66
C VAL A 129 -13.11 -21.84 -6.02
N LYS A 130 -12.00 -22.44 -6.47
CA LYS A 130 -11.97 -23.83 -6.90
C LYS A 130 -12.04 -24.79 -5.70
N HIS A 131 -11.29 -24.49 -4.64
CA HIS A 131 -11.19 -25.38 -3.48
C HIS A 131 -12.08 -24.95 -2.30
N GLY A 132 -12.67 -23.76 -2.35
CA GLY A 132 -13.48 -23.20 -1.27
C GLY A 132 -12.66 -22.78 -0.04
N VAL A 133 -11.35 -22.58 -0.20
CA VAL A 133 -10.44 -22.26 0.90
C VAL A 133 -10.38 -20.75 1.11
N LEU A 134 -10.49 -20.33 2.36
CA LEU A 134 -10.30 -18.94 2.79
C LEU A 134 -8.97 -18.79 3.51
N THR A 135 -8.13 -17.85 3.06
CA THR A 135 -6.87 -17.49 3.71
C THR A 135 -6.93 -16.03 4.14
N GLY A 136 -6.85 -15.75 5.44
CA GLY A 136 -6.86 -14.39 5.98
C GLY A 136 -5.50 -13.98 6.57
N ALA A 137 -5.14 -12.71 6.44
CA ALA A 137 -3.95 -12.15 7.07
C ALA A 137 -4.13 -10.67 7.44
N GLY A 138 -3.47 -10.26 8.52
CA GLY A 138 -3.40 -8.88 9.00
C GLY A 138 -1.96 -8.41 9.09
N ASP A 139 -1.74 -7.11 8.87
CA ASP A 139 -0.43 -6.48 8.88
C ASP A 139 0.11 -6.26 10.30
N PRO A 140 1.35 -6.69 10.62
CA PRO A 140 1.92 -6.51 11.95
C PRO A 140 2.31 -5.04 12.27
N ARG A 141 2.30 -4.13 11.28
CA ARG A 141 2.73 -2.72 11.48
C ARG A 141 1.75 -1.86 12.28
N ARG A 142 0.52 -2.34 12.47
CA ARG A 142 -0.47 -1.80 13.41
C ARG A 142 -1.17 -2.98 14.09
N ALA A 143 -1.85 -2.71 15.20
CA ALA A 143 -2.72 -3.70 15.83
C ALA A 143 -3.80 -4.14 14.83
N SER A 144 -3.60 -5.31 14.23
CA SER A 144 -4.50 -5.95 13.30
C SER A 144 -4.41 -7.47 13.46
N TYR A 145 -5.48 -8.19 13.15
CA TYR A 145 -5.55 -9.63 13.28
C TYR A 145 -6.50 -10.20 12.22
N ALA A 146 -6.23 -11.43 11.80
CA ALA A 146 -7.14 -12.23 11.00
C ALA A 146 -7.62 -13.43 11.84
N VAL A 147 -8.93 -13.72 11.77
CA VAL A 147 -9.58 -14.81 12.49
C VAL A 147 -10.54 -15.48 11.50
N GLY A 148 -10.64 -16.82 11.55
CA GLY A 148 -11.54 -17.61 10.73
C GLY A 148 -12.24 -18.69 11.55
N TRP A 149 -13.36 -19.20 11.04
CA TRP A 149 -14.17 -20.28 11.62
C TRP A 149 -14.75 -21.16 10.50
#